data_AF-A0A412NP03-F1
#
_entry.id   AF-A0A412NP03-F1
#
_cell.length_a   1.000
_cell.length_b   1.000
_cell.length_c   1.000
_cell.angle_alpha   90.00
_cell.angle_beta   90.00
_cell.angle_gamma   90.00
#
_symmetry.space_group_name_H-M   'P 1'
#
loop_
_entity.id
_entity.type
_entity.pdbx_description
1 polymer ?
#
loop_
_entity_poly.entity_id
_entity_poly.type
_entity_poly.pdbx_seq_one_letter_code
_entity_poly.pdbx_strand_id
1 'polypeptide(L)'
;MKPIEVRKMGFYEKYVKRMIDVGCAMCAIVAFSPLYLGVALLVRIKLGSPVLFTQERPGLVGSDGKETVFKMYKFRSMTDERDENGELLPDEVRLTKFGAWLRKSSLDELPEVFNILNGTMSLIGPRPQLVRDMVFMTNEQRKRHTAKPGLSGLAQINGRNSISWEDKMNWDIEYIEKCGFFEDIRIIFLTVKKAFIKQEGITQDDMATAEDYGDYLLRTEKISRKEYDNKQEMAKKILNNNINKNDELRIEAVRKSAETKKYSVLMSLYKKENPEYLKSSIDSMLNQSVKPDEIVMVEDGPLTPELYAVLDSYPILHRVRNKTNLGLGLALNAGLKECRNELVARMDTDDCSKPERCEKQLARFLEKPYLSIVGSHIDEFVDDISNVISQRIVPTTSDDIYNFAKKRSAFNHPTVMYSKTAVLENNGYSDLKRNQDVDLFGRMQFEGYKAENIDEALLWFRSSDELAKRRKSWQNTWSYIATIRKFWKMGYSSFADYVMVGIAQTGMYLMPVKVQNFVYKKFLRK
;
A
#
# COMPACT_ATOMS: atom_id res chain seq x y z
N MET A 1 22.10 3.84 12.98
CA MET A 1 22.89 4.34 14.15
C MET A 1 24.03 3.38 14.46
N LYS A 2 24.96 3.76 15.35
CA LYS A 2 26.01 2.84 15.83
C LYS A 2 25.36 1.61 16.49
N PRO A 3 25.83 0.39 16.22
CA PRO A 3 25.37 -0.80 16.92
C PRO A 3 25.52 -0.65 18.43
N ILE A 4 24.55 -1.18 19.19
CA ILE A 4 24.64 -1.31 20.65
C ILE A 4 24.75 -2.80 21.02
N GLU A 5 25.32 -3.06 22.19
CA GLU A 5 25.50 -4.42 22.68
C GLU A 5 24.13 -5.05 23.00
N VAL A 6 23.90 -6.24 22.43
CA VAL A 6 22.66 -6.99 22.66
C VAL A 6 22.82 -7.78 23.96
N ARG A 7 21.95 -7.50 24.94
CA ARG A 7 21.94 -8.23 26.21
C ARG A 7 21.52 -9.69 26.01
N LYS A 8 21.98 -10.57 26.91
CA LYS A 8 21.47 -11.94 26.98
C LYS A 8 20.11 -11.95 27.69
N MET A 9 19.08 -12.40 26.99
CA MET A 9 17.73 -12.60 27.55
C MET A 9 17.69 -13.84 28.44
N GLY A 10 17.01 -13.75 29.58
CA GLY A 10 16.74 -14.90 30.45
C GLY A 10 15.73 -15.88 29.84
N PHE A 11 15.61 -17.08 30.43
CA PHE A 11 14.66 -18.11 29.97
C PHE A 11 13.20 -17.60 29.95
N TYR A 12 12.82 -16.84 30.98
CA TYR A 12 11.48 -16.23 31.06
C TYR A 12 11.20 -15.32 29.86
N GLU A 13 12.06 -14.34 29.61
CA GLU A 13 11.88 -13.36 28.54
C GLU A 13 11.89 -14.01 27.16
N LYS A 14 12.77 -15.00 26.96
CA LYS A 14 12.94 -15.65 25.66
C LYS A 14 11.77 -16.56 25.28
N TYR A 15 11.17 -17.27 26.23
CA TYR A 15 10.17 -18.31 25.95
C TYR A 15 8.83 -18.08 26.64
N VAL A 16 8.82 -17.83 27.94
CA VAL A 16 7.59 -17.81 28.76
C VAL A 16 6.80 -16.53 28.55
N LYS A 17 7.47 -15.38 28.56
CA LYS A 17 6.86 -14.05 28.38
C LYS A 17 6.04 -13.97 27.10
N ARG A 18 6.56 -14.56 26.00
CA ARG A 18 5.85 -14.59 24.72
C ARG A 18 4.52 -15.36 24.78
N MET A 19 4.48 -16.48 25.50
CA MET A 19 3.24 -17.26 25.65
C MET A 19 2.19 -16.48 26.45
N ILE A 20 2.63 -15.79 27.52
CA ILE A 20 1.76 -14.92 28.32
C ILE A 20 1.23 -13.76 27.47
N ASP A 21 2.10 -13.08 26.73
CA ASP A 21 1.72 -11.96 25.85
C ASP A 21 0.62 -12.36 24.86
N VAL A 22 0.80 -13.49 24.17
CA VAL A 22 -0.18 -13.98 23.19
C VAL A 22 -1.49 -14.40 23.88
N GLY A 23 -1.41 -15.12 25.00
CA GLY A 23 -2.58 -15.53 25.77
C GLY A 23 -3.41 -14.33 26.24
N CYS A 24 -2.78 -13.36 26.89
CA CYS A 24 -3.45 -12.15 27.37
C CYS A 24 -4.01 -11.31 26.22
N ALA A 25 -3.27 -11.15 25.12
CA ALA A 25 -3.73 -10.40 23.96
C ALA A 25 -4.96 -11.03 23.29
N MET A 26 -4.98 -12.36 23.12
CA MET A 26 -6.15 -13.08 22.59
C MET A 26 -7.36 -12.92 23.51
N CYS A 27 -7.18 -13.12 24.82
CA CYS A 27 -8.26 -12.92 25.79
C CYS A 27 -8.82 -11.49 25.75
N ALA A 28 -7.94 -10.49 25.68
CA ALA A 28 -8.36 -9.09 25.59
C ALA A 28 -9.13 -8.80 24.29
N ILE A 29 -8.67 -9.31 23.14
CA ILE A 29 -9.38 -9.12 21.86
C ILE A 29 -10.77 -9.75 21.91
N VAL A 30 -10.91 -10.96 22.44
CA VAL A 30 -12.21 -11.63 22.53
C VAL A 30 -13.13 -10.89 23.50
N ALA A 31 -12.65 -10.62 24.72
CA ALA A 31 -13.44 -9.98 25.77
C ALA A 31 -13.88 -8.55 25.39
N PHE A 32 -13.00 -7.78 24.77
CA PHE A 32 -13.29 -6.40 24.36
C PHE A 32 -13.76 -6.29 22.90
N SER A 33 -14.02 -7.39 22.19
CA SER A 33 -14.44 -7.35 20.78
C SER A 33 -15.65 -6.43 20.50
N PRO A 34 -16.69 -6.33 21.36
CA PRO A 34 -17.77 -5.37 21.13
C PRO A 34 -17.29 -3.91 21.25
N LEU A 35 -16.34 -3.65 22.16
CA LEU A 35 -15.74 -2.33 22.34
C LEU A 35 -14.87 -1.96 21.14
N TYR A 36 -14.04 -2.87 20.63
CA TYR A 36 -13.26 -2.64 19.40
C TYR A 36 -14.17 -2.25 18.23
N LEU A 37 -15.26 -3.00 18.01
CA LEU A 37 -16.22 -2.72 16.94
C LEU A 37 -16.94 -1.38 17.15
N GLY A 38 -17.35 -1.09 18.39
CA GLY A 38 -18.01 0.17 18.75
C GLY A 38 -17.10 1.38 18.51
N VAL A 39 -15.87 1.34 19.01
CA VAL A 39 -14.88 2.41 18.80
C VAL A 39 -14.53 2.54 17.32
N ALA A 40 -14.29 1.43 16.62
CA ALA A 40 -14.02 1.43 15.18
C ALA A 40 -15.16 2.11 14.38
N LEU A 41 -16.41 1.83 14.74
CA LEU A 41 -17.58 2.45 14.13
C LEU A 41 -17.64 3.96 14.46
N LEU A 42 -17.41 4.34 15.71
CA LEU A 42 -17.39 5.75 16.11
C LEU A 42 -16.29 6.53 15.39
N VAL A 43 -15.07 5.99 15.30
CA VAL A 43 -13.99 6.58 14.50
C VAL A 43 -14.41 6.69 13.04
N ARG A 44 -15.02 5.63 12.48
CA ARG A 44 -15.47 5.63 11.08
C ARG A 44 -16.50 6.70 10.77
N ILE A 45 -17.41 6.95 11.71
CA ILE A 45 -18.49 7.95 11.60
C ILE A 45 -17.97 9.36 11.84
N LYS A 46 -17.17 9.57 12.90
CA LYS A 46 -16.77 10.90 13.37
C LYS A 46 -15.53 11.45 12.68
N LEU A 47 -14.59 10.58 12.33
CA LEU A 47 -13.33 10.98 11.71
C LEU A 47 -13.25 10.51 10.26
N GLY A 48 -13.80 9.35 9.90
CA GLY A 48 -13.78 8.83 8.54
C GLY A 48 -12.90 7.59 8.37
N SER A 49 -12.32 7.42 7.19
CA SER A 49 -11.41 6.31 6.88
C SER A 49 -10.01 6.87 6.55
N PRO A 50 -8.92 6.17 6.91
CA PRO A 50 -8.87 4.90 7.64
C PRO A 50 -9.28 5.01 9.13
N VAL A 51 -9.80 3.90 9.65
CA VAL A 51 -10.16 3.76 11.08
C VAL A 51 -8.92 3.56 11.95
N LEU A 52 -7.94 2.82 11.43
CA LEU A 52 -6.66 2.62 12.08
C LEU A 52 -5.64 3.59 11.50
N PHE A 53 -4.84 4.17 12.38
CA PHE A 53 -3.65 4.94 12.09
C PHE A 53 -2.44 4.11 12.46
N THR A 54 -1.40 4.15 11.62
CA THR A 54 -0.12 3.49 11.91
C THR A 54 0.99 4.52 12.03
N GLN A 55 1.86 4.34 13.02
CA GLN A 55 3.03 5.19 13.19
C GLN A 55 4.29 4.35 13.36
N GLU A 56 5.39 4.76 12.73
CA GLU A 56 6.67 4.09 12.90
C GLU A 56 7.26 4.33 14.29
N ARG A 57 7.75 3.26 14.89
CA ARG A 57 8.32 3.22 16.24
C ARG A 57 9.59 2.36 16.25
N PRO A 58 10.62 2.73 17.03
CA PRO A 58 11.74 1.85 17.33
C PRO A 58 11.25 0.56 18.01
N GLY A 59 11.66 -0.57 17.47
CA GLY A 59 11.40 -1.89 17.99
C GLY A 59 12.61 -2.49 18.70
N LEU A 60 12.62 -3.82 18.80
CA LEU A 60 13.73 -4.57 19.37
C LEU A 60 15.00 -4.42 18.52
N VAL A 61 16.16 -4.41 19.16
CA VAL A 61 17.46 -4.47 18.48
C VAL A 61 17.66 -5.81 17.79
N GLY A 62 18.10 -5.78 16.53
CA GLY A 62 18.41 -6.95 15.73
C GLY A 62 19.77 -7.58 16.09
N SER A 63 20.11 -8.69 15.41
CA SER A 63 21.39 -9.38 15.59
C SER A 63 22.61 -8.54 15.17
N ASP A 64 22.39 -7.49 14.37
CA ASP A 64 23.40 -6.53 13.93
C ASP A 64 23.64 -5.39 14.94
N GLY A 65 22.95 -5.43 16.09
CA GLY A 65 23.03 -4.42 17.13
C GLY A 65 22.30 -3.11 16.81
N LYS A 66 21.49 -3.06 15.75
CA LYS A 66 20.69 -1.87 15.39
C LYS A 66 19.21 -2.07 15.72
N GLU A 67 18.53 -0.98 16.06
CA GLU A 67 17.09 -0.99 16.30
C GLU A 67 16.32 -1.33 15.03
N THR A 68 15.34 -2.22 15.16
CA THR A 68 14.30 -2.39 14.14
C THR A 68 13.30 -1.24 14.21
N VAL A 69 12.51 -1.07 13.15
CA VAL A 69 11.37 -0.14 13.14
C VAL A 69 10.11 -0.95 12.84
N PHE A 70 9.04 -0.71 13.59
CA PHE A 70 7.75 -1.36 13.39
C PHE A 70 6.62 -0.35 13.30
N LYS A 71 5.52 -0.76 12.66
CA LYS A 71 4.28 0.03 12.57
C LYS A 71 3.42 -0.26 13.80
N MET A 72 3.26 0.74 14.65
CA MET A 72 2.38 0.68 15.83
C MET A 72 0.95 1.07 15.41
N TYR A 73 -0.03 0.23 15.74
CA TYR A 73 -1.44 0.42 15.41
C TYR A 73 -2.16 1.24 16.47
N LYS A 74 -2.90 2.26 16.06
CA LYS A 74 -3.82 3.04 16.90
C LYS A 74 -5.13 3.28 16.17
N PHE A 75 -6.20 3.60 16.89
CA PHE A 75 -7.36 4.20 16.22
C PHE A 75 -7.03 5.64 15.84
N ARG A 76 -7.52 6.06 14.67
CA ARG A 76 -7.33 7.44 14.21
C ARG A 76 -8.04 8.38 15.17
N SER A 77 -7.32 9.39 15.67
CA SER A 77 -7.84 10.44 16.57
C SER A 77 -7.76 11.84 15.97
N MET A 78 -7.12 12.01 14.81
CA MET A 78 -6.94 13.30 14.13
C MET A 78 -7.56 13.27 12.72
N THR A 79 -7.88 14.44 12.17
CA THR A 79 -8.30 14.60 10.77
C THR A 79 -7.11 14.48 9.81
N ASP A 80 -7.37 14.32 8.52
CA ASP A 80 -6.35 14.31 7.45
C ASP A 80 -6.33 15.64 6.68
N GLU A 81 -6.73 16.73 7.32
CA GLU A 81 -6.73 18.05 6.71
C GLU A 81 -5.30 18.46 6.37
N ARG A 82 -5.14 19.00 5.16
CA ARG A 82 -3.87 19.42 4.59
C ARG A 82 -3.95 20.89 4.19
N ASP A 83 -2.80 21.55 4.17
CA ASP A 83 -2.66 22.90 3.63
C ASP A 83 -2.68 22.92 2.10
N GLU A 84 -2.52 24.11 1.53
CA GLU A 84 -2.51 24.36 0.08
C GLU A 84 -1.34 23.66 -0.64
N ASN A 85 -0.26 23.33 0.09
CA ASN A 85 0.91 22.62 -0.42
C ASN A 85 0.75 21.09 -0.32
N GLY A 86 -0.36 20.61 0.24
CA GLY A 86 -0.61 19.19 0.46
C GLY A 86 0.10 18.62 1.67
N GLU A 87 0.64 19.45 2.57
CA GLU A 87 1.21 19.01 3.86
C GLU A 87 0.11 18.91 4.93
N LEU A 88 0.24 17.99 5.89
CA LEU A 88 -0.76 17.88 6.97
C LEU A 88 -0.77 19.14 7.82
N LEU A 89 -1.96 19.64 8.15
CA LEU A 89 -2.11 20.77 9.06
C LEU A 89 -1.50 20.46 10.45
N PRO A 90 -1.22 21.48 11.27
CA PRO A 90 -0.77 21.29 12.64
C PRO A 90 -1.72 20.40 13.46
N ASP A 91 -1.16 19.63 14.39
CA ASP A 91 -1.89 18.69 15.24
C ASP A 91 -3.04 19.34 16.03
N GLU A 92 -2.86 20.59 16.44
CA GLU A 92 -3.87 21.38 17.16
C GLU A 92 -5.14 21.63 16.33
N VAL A 93 -4.97 21.84 15.03
CA VAL A 93 -6.08 22.04 14.10
C VAL A 93 -6.77 20.71 13.80
N ARG A 94 -5.98 19.64 13.68
CA ARG A 94 -6.46 18.31 13.30
C ARG A 94 -7.12 17.54 14.46
N LEU A 95 -6.89 17.95 15.70
CA LEU A 95 -7.43 17.26 16.88
C LEU A 95 -8.86 17.69 17.17
N THR A 96 -9.83 16.86 16.78
CA THR A 96 -11.26 17.11 17.08
C THR A 96 -11.59 16.85 18.55
N LYS A 97 -12.76 17.36 19.02
CA LYS A 97 -13.30 17.05 20.36
C LYS A 97 -13.46 15.54 20.60
N PHE A 98 -13.89 14.79 19.59
CA PHE A 98 -14.00 13.33 19.66
C PHE A 98 -12.61 12.68 19.73
N GLY A 99 -11.66 13.15 18.93
CA GLY A 99 -10.27 12.72 18.97
C GLY A 99 -9.60 12.92 20.33
N ALA A 100 -9.80 14.11 20.92
CA ALA A 100 -9.33 14.44 22.25
C ALA A 100 -9.95 13.52 23.32
N TRP A 101 -11.26 13.25 23.23
CA TRP A 101 -11.93 12.28 24.11
C TRP A 101 -11.38 10.85 23.95
N LEU A 102 -11.13 10.42 22.71
CA LEU A 102 -10.59 9.09 22.41
C LEU A 102 -9.20 8.90 23.02
N ARG A 103 -8.33 9.91 22.91
CA ARG A 103 -7.00 9.95 23.56
C ARG A 103 -7.10 10.00 25.09
N LYS A 104 -7.99 10.85 25.63
CA LYS A 104 -8.19 10.99 27.08
C LYS A 104 -8.65 9.70 27.75
N SER A 105 -9.45 8.90 27.03
CA SER A 105 -9.92 7.59 27.48
C SER A 105 -8.94 6.45 27.15
N SER A 106 -7.83 6.73 26.47
CA SER A 106 -6.86 5.74 25.95
C SER A 106 -7.47 4.66 25.06
N LEU A 107 -8.68 4.87 24.56
CA LEU A 107 -9.35 3.95 23.66
C LEU A 107 -8.65 3.91 22.29
N ASP A 108 -7.89 4.95 21.93
CA ASP A 108 -7.11 4.98 20.70
C ASP A 108 -5.94 3.99 20.70
N GLU A 109 -5.44 3.58 21.86
CA GLU A 109 -4.33 2.63 22.01
C GLU A 109 -4.79 1.16 21.97
N LEU A 110 -6.11 0.88 21.96
CA LEU A 110 -6.64 -0.50 21.91
C LEU A 110 -6.02 -1.36 20.78
N PRO A 111 -5.84 -0.85 19.54
CA PRO A 111 -5.26 -1.65 18.46
C PRO A 111 -3.80 -2.09 18.68
N GLU A 112 -3.07 -1.53 19.66
CA GLU A 112 -1.71 -1.96 19.99
C GLU A 112 -1.66 -3.43 20.46
N VAL A 113 -2.78 -4.01 20.91
CA VAL A 113 -2.86 -5.44 21.23
C VAL A 113 -2.55 -6.32 20.01
N PHE A 114 -2.82 -5.87 18.79
CA PHE A 114 -2.42 -6.58 17.58
C PHE A 114 -0.90 -6.54 17.34
N ASN A 115 -0.21 -5.50 17.81
CA ASN A 115 1.26 -5.46 17.85
C ASN A 115 1.83 -6.44 18.87
N ILE A 116 1.12 -6.69 19.97
CA ILE A 116 1.48 -7.76 20.91
C ILE A 116 1.32 -9.11 20.20
N LEU A 117 0.19 -9.36 19.53
CA LEU A 117 -0.02 -10.64 18.82
C LEU A 117 1.00 -10.90 17.71
N ASN A 118 1.36 -9.90 16.89
CA ASN A 118 2.35 -10.10 15.82
C ASN A 118 3.81 -10.15 16.34
N GLY A 119 4.02 -9.86 17.63
CA GLY A 119 5.31 -9.99 18.29
C GLY A 119 6.24 -8.78 18.17
N THR A 120 5.76 -7.65 17.64
CA THR A 120 6.49 -6.37 17.63
C THR A 120 6.50 -5.68 19.00
N MET A 121 5.47 -5.91 19.81
CA MET A 121 5.34 -5.42 21.19
C MET A 121 5.15 -6.56 22.19
N SER A 122 5.24 -6.23 23.48
CA SER A 122 4.92 -7.09 24.63
C SER A 122 3.86 -6.40 25.50
N LEU A 123 3.24 -7.12 26.43
CA LEU A 123 2.34 -6.52 27.41
C LEU A 123 3.09 -5.56 28.34
N ILE A 124 4.28 -5.97 28.77
CA ILE A 124 5.15 -5.22 29.68
C ILE A 124 6.51 -4.99 29.05
N GLY A 125 6.97 -3.74 29.04
CA GLY A 125 8.22 -3.32 28.43
C GLY A 125 8.35 -1.80 28.38
N PRO A 126 9.50 -1.27 27.94
CA PRO A 126 9.68 0.17 27.77
C PRO A 126 8.65 0.76 26.80
N ARG A 127 8.14 1.97 27.09
CA ARG A 127 7.16 2.62 26.21
C ARG A 127 7.77 2.86 24.81
N PRO A 128 7.08 2.53 23.70
CA PRO A 128 7.57 2.83 22.35
C PRO A 128 7.60 4.34 22.10
N GLN A 129 8.80 4.89 21.89
CA GLN A 129 9.04 6.33 21.63
C GLN A 129 9.03 6.63 20.12
N LEU A 130 9.09 7.91 19.73
CA LEU A 130 9.19 8.26 18.32
C LEU A 130 10.58 7.92 17.76
N VAL A 131 10.67 7.59 16.47
CA VAL A 131 11.97 7.45 15.78
C VAL A 131 12.78 8.74 15.88
N ARG A 132 12.10 9.90 15.87
CA ARG A 132 12.74 11.21 16.09
C ARG A 132 13.30 11.41 17.48
N ASP A 133 12.82 10.72 18.50
CA ASP A 133 13.39 10.80 19.85
C ASP A 133 14.59 9.86 20.00
N MET A 134 14.55 8.71 19.32
CA MET A 134 15.61 7.69 19.38
C MET A 134 16.97 8.25 18.99
N VAL A 135 17.04 9.12 17.99
CA VAL A 135 18.30 9.72 17.49
C VAL A 135 18.98 10.66 18.51
N PHE A 136 18.23 11.11 19.53
CA PHE A 136 18.77 11.93 20.62
C PHE A 136 19.32 11.10 21.77
N MET A 137 19.00 9.80 21.84
CA MET A 137 19.39 8.94 22.94
C MET A 137 20.88 8.59 22.91
N THR A 138 21.50 8.56 24.09
CA THR A 138 22.84 7.99 24.30
C THR A 138 22.83 6.48 24.12
N ASN A 139 24.00 5.85 23.94
CA ASN A 139 24.08 4.39 23.82
C ASN A 139 23.53 3.66 25.06
N GLU A 140 23.70 4.23 26.25
CA GLU A 140 23.13 3.71 27.50
C GLU A 140 21.61 3.77 27.49
N GLN A 141 21.03 4.92 27.12
CA GLN A 141 19.57 5.07 27.00
C GLN A 141 18.98 4.16 25.92
N ARG A 142 19.72 3.93 24.82
CA ARG A 142 19.31 3.02 23.73
C ARG A 142 19.27 1.55 24.17
N LYS A 143 19.89 1.17 25.29
CA LYS A 143 19.73 -0.18 25.88
C LYS A 143 18.25 -0.51 26.12
N ARG A 144 17.38 0.50 26.29
CA ARG A 144 15.91 0.33 26.33
C ARG A 144 15.34 -0.54 25.18
N HIS A 145 15.96 -0.49 24.00
CA HIS A 145 15.52 -1.23 22.80
C HIS A 145 16.03 -2.68 22.77
N THR A 146 16.75 -3.13 23.79
CA THR A 146 17.14 -4.55 23.93
C THR A 146 16.03 -5.43 24.52
N ALA A 147 14.92 -4.83 24.93
CA ALA A 147 13.66 -5.49 25.26
C ALA A 147 12.57 -5.04 24.28
N LYS A 148 11.54 -5.86 24.07
CA LYS A 148 10.40 -5.46 23.24
C LYS A 148 9.67 -4.29 23.89
N PRO A 149 9.24 -3.28 23.11
CA PRO A 149 8.39 -2.22 23.63
C PRO A 149 7.11 -2.76 24.24
N GLY A 150 6.64 -2.13 25.31
CA GLY A 150 5.50 -2.57 26.11
C GLY A 150 4.29 -1.66 26.03
N LEU A 151 3.09 -2.23 26.16
CA LEU A 151 1.85 -1.47 26.40
C LEU A 151 1.94 -0.72 27.75
N SER A 152 2.37 -1.42 28.80
CA SER A 152 2.72 -0.83 30.09
C SER A 152 4.18 -1.16 30.46
N GLY A 153 4.70 -0.53 31.50
CA GLY A 153 6.10 -0.65 31.90
C GLY A 153 6.37 0.05 33.22
N LEU A 154 7.60 -0.12 33.73
CA LEU A 154 8.02 0.41 35.02
C LEU A 154 7.94 1.95 35.05
N ALA A 155 8.35 2.62 33.97
CA ALA A 155 8.22 4.07 33.84
C ALA A 155 6.75 4.52 33.92
N GLN A 156 5.83 3.86 33.20
CA GLN A 156 4.40 4.21 33.18
C GLN A 156 3.73 4.12 34.57
N ILE A 157 4.14 3.14 35.40
CA ILE A 157 3.60 3.00 36.76
C ILE A 157 4.23 3.99 37.75
N ASN A 158 5.51 4.32 37.62
CA ASN A 158 6.22 5.22 38.55
C ASN A 158 6.08 6.71 38.21
N GLY A 159 5.79 7.07 36.97
CA GLY A 159 5.48 8.45 36.59
C GLY A 159 4.95 8.57 35.17
N ARG A 160 3.72 9.05 34.98
CA ARG A 160 3.15 9.30 33.65
C ARG A 160 3.77 10.57 33.05
N ASN A 161 3.27 11.73 33.48
CA ASN A 161 3.64 13.03 32.94
C ASN A 161 4.49 13.87 33.89
N SER A 162 4.52 13.54 35.19
CA SER A 162 5.15 14.36 36.24
C SER A 162 6.63 14.07 36.49
N ILE A 163 7.26 13.19 35.70
CA ILE A 163 8.68 12.80 35.87
C ILE A 163 9.49 13.24 34.66
N SER A 164 10.77 13.57 34.89
CA SER A 164 11.67 14.01 33.84
C SER A 164 11.87 12.91 32.79
N TRP A 165 12.27 13.30 31.58
CA TRP A 165 12.64 12.35 30.54
C TRP A 165 13.78 11.42 30.98
N GLU A 166 14.70 11.91 31.80
CA GLU A 166 15.82 11.13 32.33
C GLU A 166 15.33 10.05 33.30
N ASP A 167 14.43 10.39 34.21
CA ASP A 167 13.82 9.41 35.12
C ASP A 167 13.05 8.33 34.36
N LYS A 168 12.30 8.71 33.32
CA LYS A 168 11.60 7.74 32.45
C LYS A 168 12.58 6.74 31.86
N MET A 169 13.70 7.21 31.32
CA MET A 169 14.72 6.34 30.73
C MET A 169 15.42 5.47 31.78
N ASN A 170 15.67 5.99 32.97
CA ASN A 170 16.25 5.23 34.08
C ASN A 170 15.33 4.09 34.51
N TRP A 171 14.02 4.33 34.64
CA TRP A 171 13.04 3.28 34.93
C TRP A 171 12.97 2.21 33.83
N ASP A 172 13.12 2.61 32.56
CA ASP A 172 13.14 1.67 31.44
C ASP A 172 14.39 0.78 31.47
N ILE A 173 15.55 1.33 31.85
CA ILE A 173 16.80 0.58 32.02
C ILE A 173 16.70 -0.35 33.25
N GLU A 174 16.17 0.14 34.37
CA GLU A 174 15.97 -0.68 35.58
C GLU A 174 15.03 -1.86 35.31
N TYR A 175 13.97 -1.65 34.53
CA TYR A 175 13.09 -2.73 34.10
C TYR A 175 13.84 -3.80 33.31
N ILE A 176 14.73 -3.39 32.42
CA ILE A 176 15.54 -4.32 31.62
C ILE A 176 16.42 -5.17 32.50
N GLU A 177 17.08 -4.59 33.49
CA GLU A 177 17.95 -5.30 34.43
C GLU A 177 17.17 -6.31 35.29
N LYS A 178 15.93 -5.96 35.67
CA LYS A 178 15.09 -6.77 36.57
C LYS A 178 14.02 -7.60 35.85
N CYS A 179 14.05 -7.66 34.52
CA CYS A 179 13.01 -8.28 33.72
C CYS A 179 12.80 -9.75 34.13
N GLY A 180 11.61 -10.06 34.64
CA GLY A 180 11.28 -11.37 35.19
C GLY A 180 9.78 -11.51 35.44
N PHE A 181 9.33 -12.76 35.64
CA PHE A 181 7.91 -13.08 35.80
C PHE A 181 7.22 -12.28 36.92
N PHE A 182 7.82 -12.25 38.11
CA PHE A 182 7.25 -11.55 39.26
C PHE A 182 7.19 -10.04 39.04
N GLU A 183 8.20 -9.47 38.37
CA GLU A 183 8.24 -8.04 38.08
C GLU A 183 7.16 -7.66 37.06
N ASP A 184 6.97 -8.47 36.00
CA ASP A 184 5.88 -8.25 35.04
C ASP A 184 4.51 -8.34 35.70
N ILE A 185 4.26 -9.34 36.55
CA ILE A 185 3.00 -9.47 37.30
C ILE A 185 2.79 -8.26 38.24
N ARG A 186 3.85 -7.81 38.92
CA ARG A 186 3.81 -6.60 39.76
C ARG A 186 3.41 -5.38 38.94
N ILE A 187 4.01 -5.17 37.78
CA ILE A 187 3.70 -4.04 36.89
C ILE A 187 2.27 -4.14 36.36
N ILE A 188 1.79 -5.33 35.97
CA ILE A 188 0.40 -5.56 35.54
C ILE A 188 -0.56 -5.15 36.66
N PHE A 189 -0.36 -5.65 37.88
CA PHE A 189 -1.24 -5.34 39.01
C PHE A 189 -1.24 -3.85 39.34
N LEU A 190 -0.06 -3.20 39.36
CA LEU A 190 0.05 -1.76 39.59
C LEU A 190 -0.58 -0.94 38.46
N THR A 191 -0.49 -1.41 37.21
CA THR A 191 -1.13 -0.78 36.05
C THR A 191 -2.66 -0.81 36.20
N VAL A 192 -3.21 -1.98 36.54
CA VAL A 192 -4.65 -2.16 36.80
C VAL A 192 -5.09 -1.27 37.97
N LYS A 193 -4.39 -1.34 39.11
CA LYS A 193 -4.67 -0.51 40.29
C LYS A 193 -4.70 0.98 39.93
N LYS A 194 -3.71 1.46 39.17
CA LYS A 194 -3.63 2.87 38.76
C LYS A 194 -4.74 3.26 37.79
N ALA A 195 -5.14 2.37 36.88
CA ALA A 195 -6.24 2.60 35.95
C ALA A 195 -7.62 2.71 36.66
N PHE A 196 -7.84 1.93 37.74
CA PHE A 196 -9.11 1.91 38.46
C PHE A 196 -9.21 2.88 39.66
N ILE A 197 -8.09 3.21 40.33
CA ILE A 197 -8.12 3.94 41.62
C ILE A 197 -7.80 5.44 41.51
N LYS A 198 -7.09 5.91 40.47
CA LYS A 198 -6.71 7.33 40.34
C LYS A 198 -6.94 7.87 38.92
N GLN A 199 -8.02 8.64 38.75
CA GLN A 199 -8.12 9.65 37.67
C GLN A 199 -7.34 10.92 38.06
N GLU A 200 -6.12 10.81 38.58
CA GLU A 200 -5.30 11.99 38.84
C GLU A 200 -4.71 12.53 37.52
N GLY A 201 -5.26 13.67 37.10
CA GLY A 201 -4.58 14.75 36.36
C GLY A 201 -3.86 14.37 35.06
N ILE A 202 -4.61 14.21 33.97
CA ILE A 202 -4.04 14.31 32.62
C ILE A 202 -4.04 15.80 32.25
N THR A 203 -3.14 16.59 32.82
CA THR A 203 -2.81 17.94 32.34
C THR A 203 -1.52 18.39 32.99
N GLN A 204 -0.50 18.62 32.18
CA GLN A 204 0.54 19.59 32.48
C GLN A 204 0.41 20.63 31.36
N ASP A 205 0.00 21.84 31.75
CA ASP A 205 0.09 23.14 31.08
C ASP A 205 -0.01 23.19 29.54
N ASP A 206 -1.16 23.69 29.05
CA ASP A 206 -1.41 24.29 27.72
C ASP A 206 -0.93 23.61 26.42
N MET A 207 -0.35 22.41 26.47
CA MET A 207 0.06 21.69 25.26
C MET A 207 -0.91 20.56 24.89
N ALA A 208 -1.40 20.57 23.65
CA ALA A 208 -2.29 19.54 23.11
C ALA A 208 -1.62 18.16 22.95
N THR A 209 -0.29 18.07 23.08
CA THR A 209 0.51 16.84 22.97
C THR A 209 1.64 16.82 24.00
N ALA A 210 2.09 15.63 24.39
CA ALA A 210 3.23 15.48 25.30
C ALA A 210 4.53 15.93 24.60
N GLU A 211 5.37 16.71 25.30
CA GLU A 211 6.66 17.19 24.79
C GLU A 211 7.57 16.03 24.36
N ASP A 212 8.09 16.10 23.14
CA ASP A 212 9.06 15.13 22.60
C ASP A 212 10.42 15.22 23.30
N TYR A 213 11.22 14.16 23.25
CA TYR A 213 12.52 14.14 23.93
C TYR A 213 13.50 15.15 23.32
N GLY A 214 13.50 15.27 21.98
CA GLY A 214 14.33 16.26 21.30
C GLY A 214 13.99 17.70 21.71
N ASP A 215 12.70 18.00 21.84
CA ASP A 215 12.22 19.33 22.23
C ASP A 215 12.56 19.64 23.69
N TYR A 216 12.39 18.66 24.58
CA TYR A 216 12.85 18.74 25.96
C TYR A 216 14.34 19.08 26.06
N LEU A 217 15.20 18.39 25.29
CA LEU A 217 16.63 18.65 25.31
C LEU A 217 16.97 20.04 24.78
N LEU A 218 16.26 20.50 23.74
CA LEU A 218 16.46 21.84 23.19
C LEU A 218 16.02 22.93 24.18
N ARG A 219 14.84 22.78 24.80
CA ARG A 219 14.29 23.72 25.79
C ARG A 219 15.11 23.78 27.07
N THR A 220 15.69 22.65 27.50
CA THR A 220 16.59 22.57 28.66
C THR A 220 18.04 22.90 28.33
N GLU A 221 18.30 23.41 27.12
CA GLU A 221 19.63 23.84 26.64
C GLU A 221 20.71 22.73 26.69
N LYS A 222 20.29 21.46 26.72
CA LYS A 222 21.19 20.29 26.72
C LYS A 222 21.78 20.01 25.34
N ILE A 223 21.17 20.53 24.28
CA ILE A 223 21.65 20.44 22.90
C ILE A 223 21.51 21.78 22.18
N SER A 224 22.38 22.02 21.19
CA SER A 224 22.27 23.20 20.32
C SER A 224 21.16 23.04 19.29
N ARG A 225 20.59 24.16 18.79
CA ARG A 225 19.61 24.12 17.68
C ARG A 225 20.16 23.43 16.43
N LYS A 226 21.43 23.66 16.12
CA LYS A 226 22.13 22.99 15.00
C LYS A 226 22.18 21.47 15.18
N GLU A 227 22.48 20.99 16.38
CA GLU A 227 22.46 19.55 16.67
C GLU A 227 21.04 18.98 16.58
N TYR A 228 20.05 19.71 17.09
CA TYR A 228 18.64 19.35 16.98
C TYR A 228 18.22 19.16 15.52
N ASP A 229 18.47 20.15 14.66
CA ASP A 229 18.09 20.10 13.25
C ASP A 229 18.78 18.94 12.52
N ASN A 230 20.07 18.71 12.79
CA ASN A 230 20.83 17.58 12.23
C ASN A 230 20.24 16.21 12.65
N LYS A 231 19.86 16.06 13.92
CA LYS A 231 19.26 14.82 14.42
C LYS A 231 17.85 14.62 13.88
N GLN A 232 17.05 15.68 13.75
CA GLN A 232 15.75 15.61 13.08
C GLN A 232 15.89 15.16 11.61
N GLU A 233 16.89 15.65 10.89
CA GLU A 233 17.18 15.19 9.53
C GLU A 233 17.61 13.72 9.51
N MET A 234 18.42 13.28 10.48
CA MET A 234 18.79 11.87 10.64
C MET A 234 17.56 10.98 10.89
N ALA A 235 16.61 11.42 11.72
CA ALA A 235 15.36 10.71 11.95
C ALA A 235 14.51 10.60 10.68
N LYS A 236 14.38 11.70 9.92
CA LYS A 236 13.74 11.70 8.59
C LYS A 236 14.42 10.71 7.65
N LYS A 237 15.75 10.65 7.62
CA LYS A 237 16.50 9.66 6.84
C LYS A 237 16.23 8.23 7.27
N ILE A 238 16.11 7.94 8.58
CA ILE A 238 15.77 6.58 9.05
C ILE A 238 14.38 6.16 8.57
N LEU A 239 13.39 7.05 8.69
CA LEU A 239 12.01 6.83 8.23
C LEU A 239 11.96 6.67 6.70
N ASN A 240 12.68 7.53 5.97
CA ASN A 240 12.69 7.52 4.51
C ASN A 240 13.54 6.39 3.91
N ASN A 241 14.65 5.98 4.53
CA ASN A 241 15.57 4.98 3.96
C ASN A 241 14.95 3.58 3.82
N ASN A 242 13.99 3.21 4.66
CA ASN A 242 13.30 1.91 4.51
C ASN A 242 12.31 1.90 3.34
N ILE A 243 11.75 3.06 2.99
CA ILE A 243 10.82 3.23 1.86
C ILE A 243 11.61 3.49 0.57
N ASN A 244 12.66 4.29 0.63
CA ASN A 244 13.47 4.71 -0.53
C ASN A 244 14.41 3.62 -1.03
N LYS A 245 14.96 2.74 -0.18
CA LYS A 245 15.94 1.75 -0.64
C LYS A 245 15.34 0.67 -1.56
N ASN A 246 14.09 0.27 -1.30
CA ASN A 246 13.39 -0.66 -2.19
C ASN A 246 13.02 0.02 -3.52
N ASP A 247 12.61 1.29 -3.46
CA ASP A 247 12.29 2.04 -4.68
C ASP A 247 13.56 2.33 -5.52
N GLU A 248 14.70 2.65 -4.90
CA GLU A 248 15.99 2.81 -5.60
C GLU A 248 16.42 1.53 -6.35
N LEU A 249 16.27 0.35 -5.72
CA LEU A 249 16.59 -0.92 -6.37
C LEU A 249 15.65 -1.21 -7.55
N ARG A 250 14.36 -0.91 -7.40
CA ARG A 250 13.39 -1.01 -8.49
C ARG A 250 13.76 -0.07 -9.64
N ILE A 251 14.07 1.19 -9.34
CA ILE A 251 14.44 2.21 -10.33
C ILE A 251 15.67 1.77 -11.13
N GLU A 252 16.66 1.21 -10.45
CA GLU A 252 17.86 0.69 -11.12
C GLU A 252 17.54 -0.54 -11.99
N ALA A 253 16.68 -1.45 -11.53
CA ALA A 253 16.24 -2.61 -12.32
C ALA A 253 15.42 -2.20 -13.55
N VAL A 254 14.56 -1.17 -13.42
CA VAL A 254 13.80 -0.56 -14.52
C VAL A 254 14.75 0.08 -15.52
N ARG A 255 15.69 0.92 -15.06
CA ARG A 255 16.72 1.56 -15.90
C ARG A 255 17.50 0.52 -16.70
N LYS A 256 18.04 -0.49 -16.02
CA LYS A 256 18.82 -1.57 -16.65
C LYS A 256 18.00 -2.33 -17.71
N SER A 257 16.73 -2.62 -17.42
CA SER A 257 15.85 -3.30 -18.39
C SER A 257 15.59 -2.41 -19.62
N ALA A 258 15.35 -1.12 -19.41
CA ALA A 258 15.15 -0.17 -20.50
C ALA A 258 16.43 0.05 -21.34
N GLU A 259 17.59 0.20 -20.71
CA GLU A 259 18.91 0.34 -21.37
C GLU A 259 19.26 -0.88 -22.22
N THR A 260 19.04 -2.08 -21.66
CA THR A 260 19.31 -3.34 -22.36
C THR A 260 18.19 -3.74 -23.31
N LYS A 261 17.12 -2.93 -23.40
CA LYS A 261 15.90 -3.17 -24.18
C LYS A 261 15.25 -4.53 -23.89
N LYS A 262 15.35 -4.99 -22.64
CA LYS A 262 14.84 -6.29 -22.20
C LYS A 262 13.49 -6.17 -21.48
N TYR A 263 12.53 -6.98 -21.90
CA TYR A 263 11.20 -7.00 -21.30
C TYR A 263 10.46 -8.32 -21.58
N SER A 264 9.55 -8.68 -20.69
CA SER A 264 8.66 -9.83 -20.84
C SER A 264 7.30 -9.37 -21.35
N VAL A 265 6.64 -10.18 -22.17
CA VAL A 265 5.22 -9.97 -22.51
C VAL A 265 4.36 -10.90 -21.66
N LEU A 266 3.30 -10.37 -21.06
CA LEU A 266 2.38 -11.16 -20.26
C LEU A 266 1.00 -11.21 -20.91
N MET A 267 0.55 -12.42 -21.24
CA MET A 267 -0.73 -12.72 -21.86
C MET A 267 -1.48 -13.78 -21.06
N SER A 268 -2.81 -13.72 -21.09
CA SER A 268 -3.69 -14.72 -20.47
C SER A 268 -4.71 -15.19 -21.50
N LEU A 269 -4.76 -16.49 -21.72
CA LEU A 269 -5.60 -17.16 -22.71
C LEU A 269 -6.61 -18.05 -22.00
N TYR A 270 -7.85 -18.06 -22.51
CA TYR A 270 -8.91 -18.91 -22.01
C TYR A 270 -9.68 -19.53 -23.18
N LYS A 271 -10.40 -20.61 -22.91
CA LYS A 271 -10.99 -21.49 -23.92
C LYS A 271 -11.96 -20.87 -24.95
N LYS A 272 -12.44 -19.63 -24.76
CA LYS A 272 -13.37 -18.99 -25.71
C LYS A 272 -12.69 -18.00 -26.64
N GLU A 273 -11.37 -17.92 -26.62
CA GLU A 273 -10.64 -17.07 -27.56
C GLU A 273 -10.74 -17.61 -28.99
N ASN A 274 -10.67 -16.71 -29.96
CA ASN A 274 -10.59 -17.05 -31.36
C ASN A 274 -9.12 -17.36 -31.76
N PRO A 275 -8.84 -18.52 -32.38
CA PRO A 275 -7.48 -18.88 -32.80
C PRO A 275 -6.79 -17.85 -33.72
N GLU A 276 -7.53 -17.22 -34.64
CA GLU A 276 -6.97 -16.21 -35.56
C GLU A 276 -6.63 -14.90 -34.84
N TYR A 277 -7.44 -14.53 -33.84
CA TYR A 277 -7.15 -13.34 -33.03
C TYR A 277 -5.94 -13.58 -32.13
N LEU A 278 -5.85 -14.77 -31.51
CA LEU A 278 -4.68 -15.18 -30.74
C LEU A 278 -3.41 -15.12 -31.58
N LYS A 279 -3.45 -15.70 -32.79
CA LYS A 279 -2.33 -15.69 -33.74
C LYS A 279 -1.91 -14.26 -34.07
N SER A 280 -2.86 -13.41 -34.46
CA SER A 280 -2.61 -12.01 -34.80
C SER A 280 -2.03 -11.21 -33.62
N SER A 281 -2.51 -11.47 -32.40
CA SER A 281 -2.02 -10.84 -31.18
C SER A 281 -0.57 -11.22 -30.89
N ILE A 282 -0.23 -12.51 -30.94
CA ILE A 282 1.14 -13.00 -30.75
C ILE A 282 2.07 -12.43 -31.83
N ASP A 283 1.65 -12.48 -33.10
CA ASP A 283 2.43 -11.95 -34.23
C ASP A 283 2.69 -10.44 -34.06
N SER A 284 1.72 -9.67 -33.58
CA SER A 284 1.89 -8.23 -33.32
C SER A 284 2.97 -7.92 -32.27
N MET A 285 3.17 -8.84 -31.32
CA MET A 285 4.22 -8.72 -30.30
C MET A 285 5.59 -9.19 -30.80
N LEU A 286 5.63 -10.21 -31.67
CA LEU A 286 6.87 -10.69 -32.28
C LEU A 286 7.42 -9.74 -33.35
N ASN A 287 6.53 -8.95 -33.97
CA ASN A 287 6.86 -7.96 -34.99
C ASN A 287 7.02 -6.53 -34.43
N GLN A 288 7.27 -6.39 -33.13
CA GLN A 288 7.69 -5.11 -32.54
C GLN A 288 9.08 -4.71 -33.06
N SER A 289 9.30 -3.40 -33.22
CA SER A 289 10.60 -2.75 -33.50
C SER A 289 11.71 -3.21 -32.56
N VAL A 290 11.38 -3.36 -31.28
CA VAL A 290 12.19 -4.06 -30.28
C VAL A 290 11.45 -5.36 -29.95
N LYS A 291 12.07 -6.51 -30.22
CA LYS A 291 11.45 -7.81 -29.96
C LYS A 291 11.45 -8.15 -28.46
N PRO A 292 10.43 -8.86 -27.95
CA PRO A 292 10.42 -9.31 -26.58
C PRO A 292 11.43 -10.43 -26.33
N ASP A 293 12.05 -10.48 -25.15
CA ASP A 293 12.91 -11.62 -24.77
C ASP A 293 12.08 -12.90 -24.56
N GLU A 294 10.84 -12.71 -24.12
CA GLU A 294 9.91 -13.80 -23.88
C GLU A 294 8.45 -13.34 -23.95
N ILE A 295 7.58 -14.30 -24.21
CA ILE A 295 6.14 -14.14 -24.04
C ILE A 295 5.68 -15.19 -23.03
N VAL A 296 5.27 -14.74 -21.85
CA VAL A 296 4.65 -15.58 -20.83
C VAL A 296 3.16 -15.69 -21.15
N MET A 297 2.75 -16.88 -21.58
CA MET A 297 1.38 -17.20 -21.95
C MET A 297 0.73 -18.02 -20.83
N VAL A 298 -0.25 -17.43 -20.14
CA VAL A 298 -1.01 -18.12 -19.10
C VAL A 298 -2.21 -18.83 -19.70
N GLU A 299 -2.22 -20.16 -19.65
CA GLU A 299 -3.37 -20.99 -20.00
C GLU A 299 -4.34 -21.04 -18.80
N ASP A 300 -5.36 -20.18 -18.80
CA ASP A 300 -6.30 -20.04 -17.69
C ASP A 300 -7.41 -21.11 -17.71
N GLY A 301 -7.00 -22.35 -17.45
CA GLY A 301 -7.79 -23.57 -17.57
C GLY A 301 -7.57 -24.29 -18.91
N PRO A 302 -8.18 -25.47 -19.10
CA PRO A 302 -8.02 -26.24 -20.34
C PRO A 302 -8.50 -25.48 -21.58
N LEU A 303 -7.68 -25.48 -22.63
CA LEU A 303 -7.95 -24.85 -23.92
C LEU A 303 -8.49 -25.84 -24.96
N THR A 304 -8.96 -25.32 -26.10
CA THR A 304 -9.41 -26.15 -27.22
C THR A 304 -8.21 -26.66 -28.04
N PRO A 305 -8.36 -27.76 -28.79
CA PRO A 305 -7.30 -28.28 -29.66
C PRO A 305 -6.76 -27.25 -30.66
N GLU A 306 -7.62 -26.39 -31.18
CA GLU A 306 -7.26 -25.35 -32.15
C GLU A 306 -6.38 -24.27 -31.50
N LEU A 307 -6.71 -23.86 -30.27
CA LEU A 307 -5.88 -22.92 -29.50
C LEU A 307 -4.52 -23.54 -29.17
N TYR A 308 -4.48 -24.83 -28.80
CA TYR A 308 -3.20 -25.52 -28.59
C TYR A 308 -2.37 -25.58 -29.88
N ALA A 309 -2.99 -25.86 -31.03
CA ALA A 309 -2.29 -25.86 -32.31
C ALA A 309 -1.66 -24.49 -32.62
N VAL A 310 -2.35 -23.38 -32.30
CA VAL A 310 -1.76 -22.05 -32.40
C VAL A 310 -0.57 -21.90 -31.46
N LEU A 311 -0.73 -22.22 -30.16
CA LEU A 311 0.37 -22.10 -29.18
C LEU A 311 1.60 -22.92 -29.56
N ASP A 312 1.41 -24.14 -30.07
CA ASP A 312 2.48 -25.05 -30.44
C ASP A 312 3.29 -24.54 -31.66
N SER A 313 2.72 -23.62 -32.45
CA SER A 313 3.42 -22.96 -33.56
C SER A 313 4.41 -21.87 -33.12
N TYR A 314 4.40 -21.47 -31.85
CA TYR A 314 5.24 -20.40 -31.31
C TYR A 314 6.22 -20.91 -30.23
N PRO A 315 7.44 -21.32 -30.59
CA PRO A 315 8.39 -21.90 -29.64
C PRO A 315 8.93 -20.91 -28.58
N ILE A 316 8.78 -19.60 -28.80
CA ILE A 316 9.17 -18.55 -27.85
C ILE A 316 8.26 -18.46 -26.62
N LEU A 317 7.07 -19.08 -26.66
CA LEU A 317 6.10 -18.99 -25.58
C LEU A 317 6.57 -19.76 -24.33
N HIS A 318 6.72 -19.04 -23.22
CA HIS A 318 6.79 -19.64 -21.90
C HIS A 318 5.36 -19.88 -21.39
N ARG A 319 4.92 -21.13 -21.40
CA ARG A 319 3.54 -21.52 -21.10
C ARG A 319 3.35 -21.83 -19.61
N VAL A 320 2.45 -21.10 -18.95
CA VAL A 320 2.08 -21.26 -17.54
C VAL A 320 0.67 -21.81 -17.45
N ARG A 321 0.47 -22.99 -16.86
CA ARG A 321 -0.82 -23.70 -16.92
C ARG A 321 -1.59 -23.65 -15.61
N ASN A 322 -2.79 -23.08 -15.63
CA ASN A 322 -3.75 -23.21 -14.54
C ASN A 322 -4.64 -24.44 -14.76
N LYS A 323 -4.87 -25.24 -13.71
CA LYS A 323 -5.75 -26.43 -13.79
C LYS A 323 -7.21 -26.07 -14.10
N THR A 324 -7.63 -24.90 -13.64
CA THR A 324 -9.00 -24.37 -13.79
C THR A 324 -8.92 -22.90 -14.18
N ASN A 325 -10.01 -22.37 -14.75
CA ASN A 325 -10.11 -20.94 -15.01
C ASN A 325 -10.19 -20.17 -13.70
N LEU A 326 -9.15 -19.39 -13.38
CA LEU A 326 -9.04 -18.57 -12.18
C LEU A 326 -9.60 -17.16 -12.41
N GLY A 327 -9.74 -16.75 -13.67
CA GLY A 327 -10.09 -15.39 -14.05
C GLY A 327 -8.85 -14.53 -14.29
N LEU A 328 -9.02 -13.48 -15.11
CA LEU A 328 -7.91 -12.72 -15.69
C LEU A 328 -6.90 -12.20 -14.65
N GLY A 329 -7.37 -11.59 -13.56
CA GLY A 329 -6.45 -11.03 -12.54
C GLY A 329 -5.55 -12.10 -11.91
N LEU A 330 -6.13 -13.21 -11.44
CA LEU A 330 -5.37 -14.29 -10.82
C LEU A 330 -4.49 -15.04 -11.81
N ALA A 331 -4.93 -15.19 -13.06
CA ALA A 331 -4.12 -15.74 -14.14
C ALA A 331 -2.89 -14.85 -14.41
N LEU A 332 -3.07 -13.53 -14.53
CA LEU A 332 -1.97 -12.59 -14.70
C LEU A 332 -1.00 -12.62 -13.52
N ASN A 333 -1.48 -12.77 -12.28
CA ASN A 333 -0.59 -12.94 -11.12
C ASN A 333 0.27 -14.21 -11.21
N ALA A 334 -0.28 -15.32 -11.72
CA ALA A 334 0.47 -16.54 -11.92
C ALA A 334 1.58 -16.33 -12.96
N GLY A 335 1.26 -15.77 -14.13
CA GLY A 335 2.26 -15.49 -15.17
C GLY A 335 3.27 -14.41 -14.79
N LEU A 336 2.88 -13.40 -14.01
CA LEU A 336 3.78 -12.33 -13.58
C LEU A 336 4.95 -12.88 -12.74
N LYS A 337 4.71 -13.90 -11.91
CA LYS A 337 5.77 -14.55 -11.11
C LYS A 337 6.83 -15.19 -12.01
N GLU A 338 6.39 -15.75 -13.14
CA GLU A 338 7.22 -16.45 -14.13
C GLU A 338 7.92 -15.51 -15.13
N CYS A 339 7.54 -14.23 -15.21
CA CYS A 339 8.25 -13.24 -16.01
C CYS A 339 9.68 -13.05 -15.50
N ARG A 340 10.68 -13.13 -16.37
CA ARG A 340 12.11 -13.01 -16.01
C ARG A 340 12.60 -11.58 -15.95
N ASN A 341 11.99 -10.66 -16.71
CA ASN A 341 12.40 -9.27 -16.77
C ASN A 341 11.64 -8.38 -15.77
N GLU A 342 12.25 -7.25 -15.40
CA GLU A 342 11.62 -6.24 -14.53
C GLU A 342 10.51 -5.48 -15.25
N LEU A 343 10.71 -5.14 -16.54
CA LEU A 343 9.67 -4.53 -17.35
C LEU A 343 8.79 -5.60 -17.99
N VAL A 344 7.48 -5.47 -17.78
CA VAL A 344 6.48 -6.41 -18.27
C VAL A 344 5.43 -5.67 -19.09
N ALA A 345 5.36 -5.98 -20.38
CA ALA A 345 4.35 -5.47 -21.29
C ALA A 345 3.10 -6.36 -21.24
N ARG A 346 1.95 -5.76 -20.93
CA ARG A 346 0.66 -6.45 -21.01
C ARG A 346 0.22 -6.56 -22.47
N MET A 347 -0.45 -7.66 -22.80
CA MET A 347 -1.15 -7.82 -24.08
C MET A 347 -2.43 -8.67 -23.91
N ASP A 348 -3.49 -8.32 -24.65
CA ASP A 348 -4.73 -9.11 -24.74
C ASP A 348 -4.63 -10.07 -25.93
N THR A 349 -5.26 -11.23 -25.81
CA THR A 349 -5.20 -12.27 -26.83
C THR A 349 -6.06 -11.96 -28.06
N ASP A 350 -6.86 -10.90 -28.04
CA ASP A 350 -7.77 -10.50 -29.12
C ASP A 350 -7.43 -9.15 -29.80
N ASP A 351 -6.45 -8.42 -29.28
CA ASP A 351 -5.99 -7.12 -29.77
C ASP A 351 -4.67 -7.21 -30.55
N CYS A 352 -4.23 -6.10 -31.18
CA CYS A 352 -2.95 -6.05 -31.90
C CYS A 352 -2.13 -4.81 -31.51
N SER A 353 -0.86 -5.00 -31.15
CA SER A 353 0.05 -3.89 -30.81
C SER A 353 0.60 -3.21 -32.06
N LYS A 354 0.75 -1.88 -32.03
CA LYS A 354 1.44 -1.17 -33.10
C LYS A 354 2.95 -1.43 -33.03
N PRO A 355 3.69 -1.46 -34.16
CA PRO A 355 5.09 -1.92 -34.20
C PRO A 355 6.06 -1.17 -33.28
N GLU A 356 5.81 0.11 -32.99
CA GLU A 356 6.70 0.96 -32.19
C GLU A 356 6.32 1.04 -30.70
N ARG A 357 5.29 0.28 -30.27
CA ARG A 357 4.75 0.38 -28.90
C ARG A 357 5.81 0.16 -27.84
N CYS A 358 6.46 -1.01 -27.88
CA CYS A 358 7.41 -1.40 -26.84
C CYS A 358 8.68 -0.54 -26.89
N GLU A 359 9.14 -0.11 -28.07
CA GLU A 359 10.28 0.80 -28.19
C GLU A 359 10.01 2.15 -27.50
N LYS A 360 8.86 2.76 -27.76
CA LYS A 360 8.49 4.06 -27.17
C LYS A 360 8.29 3.96 -25.65
N GLN A 361 7.75 2.84 -25.16
CA GLN A 361 7.61 2.59 -23.72
C GLN A 361 8.95 2.39 -23.03
N LEU A 362 9.85 1.60 -23.63
CA LEU A 362 11.22 1.41 -23.12
C LEU A 362 11.97 2.73 -23.09
N ALA A 363 11.88 3.55 -24.14
CA ALA A 363 12.48 4.89 -24.17
C ALA A 363 11.96 5.77 -23.04
N ARG A 364 10.66 5.70 -22.72
CA ARG A 364 10.07 6.47 -21.61
C ARG A 364 10.57 5.99 -20.24
N PHE A 365 10.71 4.69 -20.02
CA PHE A 365 11.31 4.15 -18.79
C PHE A 365 12.80 4.49 -18.69
N LEU A 366 13.52 4.56 -19.82
CA LEU A 366 14.92 4.98 -19.83
C LEU A 366 15.08 6.46 -19.45
N GLU A 367 14.24 7.33 -20.00
CA GLU A 367 14.20 8.76 -19.68
C GLU A 367 13.80 8.99 -18.21
N LYS A 368 12.82 8.24 -17.71
CA LYS A 368 12.21 8.40 -16.39
C LYS A 368 12.11 7.06 -15.66
N PRO A 369 13.22 6.51 -15.15
CA PRO A 369 13.25 5.18 -14.53
C PRO A 369 12.50 5.10 -13.20
N TYR A 370 12.11 6.23 -12.63
CA TYR A 370 11.22 6.30 -11.47
C TYR A 370 9.77 5.92 -11.78
N LEU A 371 9.36 5.92 -13.05
CA LEU A 371 8.03 5.47 -13.45
C LEU A 371 7.86 3.97 -13.15
N SER A 372 6.65 3.59 -12.79
CA SER A 372 6.26 2.19 -12.57
C SER A 372 5.29 1.68 -13.62
N ILE A 373 4.63 2.58 -14.35
CA ILE A 373 3.62 2.25 -15.35
C ILE A 373 3.77 3.24 -16.52
N VAL A 374 3.85 2.70 -17.74
CA VAL A 374 3.76 3.48 -18.98
C VAL A 374 2.67 2.87 -19.85
N GLY A 375 1.59 3.60 -20.10
CA GLY A 375 0.51 3.20 -21.02
C GLY A 375 0.43 4.07 -22.26
N SER A 376 -0.68 3.98 -23.00
CA SER A 376 -0.93 4.79 -24.21
C SER A 376 -2.41 4.87 -24.54
N HIS A 377 -2.77 5.69 -25.54
CA HIS A 377 -4.12 5.67 -26.12
C HIS A 377 -4.35 4.39 -26.93
N ILE A 378 -5.58 4.15 -27.35
CA ILE A 378 -5.92 3.03 -28.25
C ILE A 378 -6.79 3.50 -29.41
N ASP A 379 -6.58 2.91 -30.57
CA ASP A 379 -7.47 3.03 -31.73
C ASP A 379 -8.41 1.84 -31.75
N GLU A 380 -9.72 2.08 -31.72
CA GLU A 380 -10.72 1.03 -31.82
C GLU A 380 -11.05 0.77 -33.29
N PHE A 381 -10.93 -0.49 -33.74
CA PHE A 381 -11.20 -0.89 -35.12
C PHE A 381 -12.29 -1.96 -35.20
N VAL A 382 -12.90 -2.11 -36.39
CA VAL A 382 -13.90 -3.15 -36.67
C VAL A 382 -13.47 -3.93 -37.92
N ASP A 383 -13.48 -5.26 -37.80
CA ASP A 383 -13.06 -6.23 -38.82
C ASP A 383 -11.57 -6.13 -39.16
N ASP A 384 -11.14 -5.04 -39.81
CA ASP A 384 -9.77 -4.78 -40.27
C ASP A 384 -9.11 -3.60 -39.54
N ILE A 385 -7.81 -3.70 -39.27
CA ILE A 385 -7.05 -2.67 -38.53
C ILE A 385 -7.00 -1.31 -39.23
N SER A 386 -7.23 -1.26 -40.55
CA SER A 386 -7.35 -0.02 -41.32
C SER A 386 -8.68 0.71 -41.06
N ASN A 387 -9.71 0.00 -40.59
CA ASN A 387 -11.02 0.55 -40.29
C ASN A 387 -11.13 1.00 -38.83
N VAL A 388 -10.38 2.06 -38.50
CA VAL A 388 -10.44 2.71 -37.18
C VAL A 388 -11.71 3.55 -37.07
N ILE A 389 -12.55 3.23 -36.08
CA ILE A 389 -13.87 3.86 -35.89
C ILE A 389 -13.93 4.87 -34.75
N SER A 390 -12.96 4.84 -33.82
CA SER A 390 -12.86 5.79 -32.72
C SER A 390 -11.54 5.64 -31.96
N GLN A 391 -11.16 6.64 -31.17
CA GLN A 391 -10.01 6.56 -30.28
C GLN A 391 -10.42 6.67 -28.81
N ARG A 392 -9.72 5.94 -27.93
CA ARG A 392 -9.85 6.12 -26.48
C ARG A 392 -8.59 6.76 -25.89
N ILE A 393 -8.75 8.02 -25.53
CA ILE A 393 -7.71 8.89 -24.97
C ILE A 393 -7.74 8.83 -23.44
N VAL A 394 -6.55 8.75 -22.84
CA VAL A 394 -6.33 8.72 -21.38
C VAL A 394 -5.42 9.88 -20.94
N PRO A 395 -5.44 10.31 -19.67
CA PRO A 395 -4.54 11.37 -19.19
C PRO A 395 -3.07 10.96 -19.33
N THR A 396 -2.19 11.89 -19.68
CA THR A 396 -0.79 11.58 -20.05
C THR A 396 0.21 11.80 -18.91
N THR A 397 -0.01 12.81 -18.07
CA THR A 397 0.89 13.17 -16.96
C THR A 397 0.60 12.40 -15.68
N SER A 398 1.60 12.23 -14.80
CA SER A 398 1.41 11.53 -13.52
C SER A 398 0.33 12.16 -12.63
N ASP A 399 0.23 13.49 -12.59
CA ASP A 399 -0.74 14.18 -11.74
C ASP A 399 -2.16 14.08 -12.30
N ASP A 400 -2.31 14.17 -13.62
CA ASP A 400 -3.60 13.95 -14.27
C ASP A 400 -4.05 12.51 -14.09
N ILE A 401 -3.14 11.54 -14.29
CA ILE A 401 -3.40 10.12 -14.06
C ILE A 401 -3.86 9.87 -12.62
N TYR A 402 -3.13 10.42 -11.63
CA TYR A 402 -3.49 10.28 -10.22
C TYR A 402 -4.90 10.82 -9.92
N ASN A 403 -5.21 12.02 -10.39
CA ASN A 403 -6.53 12.63 -10.14
C ASN A 403 -7.66 11.94 -10.91
N PHE A 404 -7.38 11.43 -12.11
CA PHE A 404 -8.34 10.73 -12.95
C PHE A 404 -8.66 9.33 -12.40
N ALA A 405 -7.64 8.61 -11.93
CA ALA A 405 -7.72 7.26 -11.38
C ALA A 405 -8.60 7.17 -10.13
N LYS A 406 -8.80 8.28 -9.39
CA LYS A 406 -9.77 8.36 -8.28
C LYS A 406 -11.21 8.05 -8.69
N LYS A 407 -11.56 8.29 -9.95
CA LYS A 407 -12.93 8.18 -10.47
C LYS A 407 -13.06 7.14 -11.56
N ARG A 408 -12.01 6.95 -12.37
CA ARG A 408 -12.07 6.04 -13.51
C ARG A 408 -10.73 5.52 -13.98
N SER A 409 -10.73 4.44 -14.76
CA SER A 409 -9.49 3.86 -15.28
C SER A 409 -8.68 4.90 -16.07
N ALA A 410 -7.48 5.22 -15.59
CA ALA A 410 -6.56 6.13 -16.24
C ALA A 410 -5.67 5.43 -17.30
N PHE A 411 -5.89 4.13 -17.53
CA PHE A 411 -5.07 3.33 -18.44
C PHE A 411 -5.94 2.48 -19.35
N ASN A 412 -5.48 2.30 -20.57
CA ASN A 412 -5.94 1.21 -21.42
C ASN A 412 -5.13 -0.03 -21.06
N HIS A 413 -5.70 -0.94 -20.26
CA HIS A 413 -4.99 -2.12 -19.73
C HIS A 413 -4.17 -2.93 -20.77
N PRO A 414 -4.66 -3.18 -22.00
CA PRO A 414 -3.88 -3.88 -23.05
C PRO A 414 -2.57 -3.19 -23.43
N THR A 415 -2.47 -1.88 -23.21
CA THR A 415 -1.31 -1.07 -23.61
C THR A 415 -0.23 -0.97 -22.55
N VAL A 416 -0.52 -1.35 -21.32
CA VAL A 416 0.36 -1.01 -20.19
C VAL A 416 1.64 -1.84 -20.23
N MET A 417 2.77 -1.17 -20.09
CA MET A 417 4.03 -1.78 -19.63
C MET A 417 4.30 -1.29 -18.21
N TYR A 418 4.62 -2.20 -17.28
CA TYR A 418 4.84 -1.86 -15.88
C TYR A 418 6.08 -2.54 -15.28
N SER A 419 6.54 -2.00 -14.16
CA SER A 419 7.52 -2.63 -13.26
C SER A 419 6.90 -3.84 -12.56
N LYS A 420 7.50 -5.02 -12.74
CA LYS A 420 7.14 -6.27 -12.06
C LYS A 420 7.23 -6.09 -10.55
N THR A 421 8.32 -5.50 -10.07
CA THR A 421 8.55 -5.28 -8.64
C THR A 421 7.45 -4.40 -8.04
N ALA A 422 7.12 -3.26 -8.66
CA ALA A 422 6.05 -2.37 -8.18
C ALA A 422 4.69 -3.09 -8.11
N VAL A 423 4.36 -3.93 -9.08
CA VAL A 423 3.10 -4.69 -9.06
C VAL A 423 3.09 -5.73 -7.92
N LEU A 424 4.20 -6.43 -7.69
CA LEU A 424 4.31 -7.44 -6.62
C LEU A 424 4.27 -6.82 -5.22
N GLU A 425 4.94 -5.68 -5.01
CA GLU A 425 4.88 -4.92 -3.75
C GLU A 425 3.47 -4.40 -3.45
N ASN A 426 2.67 -4.21 -4.49
CA ASN A 426 1.24 -3.90 -4.39
C ASN A 426 0.36 -5.16 -4.43
N ASN A 427 0.85 -6.35 -4.06
CA ASN A 427 0.04 -7.58 -3.99
C ASN A 427 -0.62 -8.02 -5.31
N GLY A 428 -0.15 -7.57 -6.47
CA GLY A 428 -0.69 -7.96 -7.78
C GLY A 428 -2.16 -7.61 -8.00
N TYR A 429 -2.79 -8.27 -8.98
CA TYR A 429 -4.21 -8.12 -9.28
C TYR A 429 -5.08 -8.74 -8.18
N SER A 430 -6.10 -8.03 -7.71
CA SER A 430 -7.08 -8.59 -6.76
C SER A 430 -7.95 -9.66 -7.42
N ASP A 431 -8.50 -10.57 -6.61
CA ASP A 431 -9.55 -11.51 -7.03
C ASP A 431 -10.88 -10.77 -7.30
N LEU A 432 -10.94 -10.13 -8.47
CA LEU A 432 -12.10 -9.43 -8.98
C LEU A 432 -12.45 -9.99 -10.34
N LYS A 433 -13.73 -10.24 -10.58
CA LYS A 433 -14.21 -10.71 -11.89
C LYS A 433 -14.10 -9.65 -13.00
N ARG A 434 -14.08 -8.36 -12.62
CA ARG A 434 -13.96 -7.20 -13.51
C ARG A 434 -13.19 -6.10 -12.77
N ASN A 435 -12.61 -5.16 -13.52
CA ASN A 435 -11.93 -3.97 -13.00
C ASN A 435 -10.72 -4.28 -12.11
N GLN A 436 -10.10 -5.45 -12.27
CA GLN A 436 -8.87 -5.82 -11.57
C GLN A 436 -7.69 -4.88 -11.90
N ASP A 437 -7.66 -4.35 -13.12
CA ASP A 437 -6.70 -3.35 -13.60
C ASP A 437 -6.91 -2.00 -12.92
N VAL A 438 -8.17 -1.55 -12.84
CA VAL A 438 -8.53 -0.31 -12.14
C VAL A 438 -8.08 -0.40 -10.69
N ASP A 439 -8.42 -1.49 -10.00
CA ASP A 439 -8.02 -1.73 -8.62
C ASP A 439 -6.50 -1.71 -8.42
N LEU A 440 -5.75 -2.47 -9.22
CA LEU A 440 -4.29 -2.56 -9.10
C LEU A 440 -3.65 -1.20 -9.30
N PHE A 441 -3.91 -0.56 -10.44
CA PHE A 441 -3.24 0.70 -10.76
C PHE A 441 -3.67 1.82 -9.83
N GLY A 442 -4.93 1.85 -9.36
CA GLY A 442 -5.36 2.81 -8.36
C GLY A 442 -4.66 2.64 -7.00
N ARG A 443 -4.41 1.40 -6.57
CA ARG A 443 -3.59 1.14 -5.37
C ARG A 443 -2.15 1.59 -5.55
N MET A 444 -1.55 1.29 -6.69
CA MET A 444 -0.19 1.75 -7.01
C MET A 444 -0.09 3.29 -7.00
N GLN A 445 -1.04 3.99 -7.63
CA GLN A 445 -1.06 5.46 -7.61
C GLN A 445 -1.21 6.01 -6.18
N PHE A 446 -2.06 5.39 -5.35
CA PHE A 446 -2.26 5.81 -3.96
C PHE A 446 -1.01 5.62 -3.09
N GLU A 447 -0.26 4.54 -3.30
CA GLU A 447 1.03 4.29 -2.63
C GLU A 447 2.17 5.18 -3.16
N GLY A 448 1.91 6.04 -4.14
CA GLY A 448 2.85 7.05 -4.63
C GLY A 448 3.62 6.66 -5.89
N TYR A 449 3.38 5.48 -6.46
CA TYR A 449 4.02 5.08 -7.71
C TYR A 449 3.61 6.00 -8.86
N LYS A 450 4.61 6.42 -9.64
CA LYS A 450 4.42 7.35 -10.76
C LYS A 450 4.14 6.61 -12.06
N ALA A 451 3.34 7.23 -12.89
CA ALA A 451 2.90 6.66 -14.15
C ALA A 451 2.73 7.73 -15.22
N GLU A 452 2.90 7.37 -16.48
CA GLU A 452 2.61 8.24 -17.63
C GLU A 452 1.86 7.43 -18.71
N ASN A 453 1.09 8.12 -19.55
CA ASN A 453 0.62 7.56 -20.81
C ASN A 453 1.27 8.34 -21.95
N ILE A 454 1.80 7.62 -22.94
CA ILE A 454 2.31 8.21 -24.17
C ILE A 454 1.12 8.81 -24.92
N ASP A 455 1.27 10.05 -25.38
CA ASP A 455 0.22 10.80 -26.08
C ASP A 455 0.06 10.36 -27.54
N GLU A 456 -0.08 9.06 -27.74
CA GLU A 456 -0.21 8.39 -29.03
C GLU A 456 -1.02 7.11 -28.83
N ALA A 457 -1.81 6.72 -29.83
CA ALA A 457 -2.42 5.40 -29.82
C ALA A 457 -1.40 4.35 -30.28
N LEU A 458 -1.01 3.43 -29.39
CA LEU A 458 0.00 2.40 -29.69
C LEU A 458 -0.57 0.98 -29.74
N LEU A 459 -1.89 0.83 -29.77
CA LEU A 459 -2.57 -0.45 -29.89
C LEU A 459 -3.87 -0.30 -30.68
N TRP A 460 -4.10 -1.27 -31.57
CA TRP A 460 -5.37 -1.50 -32.24
C TRP A 460 -6.23 -2.40 -31.36
N PHE A 461 -7.29 -1.81 -30.81
CA PHE A 461 -8.25 -2.47 -29.93
C PHE A 461 -9.43 -2.98 -30.75
N ARG A 462 -9.68 -4.28 -30.73
CA ARG A 462 -10.74 -4.88 -31.53
C ARG A 462 -12.11 -4.54 -30.93
N SER A 463 -12.97 -3.90 -31.72
CA SER A 463 -14.31 -3.48 -31.31
C SER A 463 -15.38 -4.28 -32.05
N SER A 464 -16.46 -4.64 -31.35
CA SER A 464 -17.60 -5.34 -31.92
C SER A 464 -18.90 -4.90 -31.24
N ASP A 465 -20.04 -5.02 -31.95
CA ASP A 465 -21.34 -4.68 -31.36
C ASP A 465 -21.69 -5.55 -30.14
N GLU A 466 -21.14 -6.77 -30.07
CA GLU A 466 -21.24 -7.62 -28.89
C GLU A 466 -20.44 -7.11 -27.68
N LEU A 467 -19.33 -6.38 -27.89
CA LEU A 467 -18.59 -5.75 -26.80
C LEU A 467 -19.44 -4.68 -26.10
N ALA A 468 -20.22 -3.88 -26.85
CA ALA A 468 -21.11 -2.88 -26.27
C ALA A 468 -22.23 -3.52 -25.41
N LYS A 469 -22.83 -4.61 -25.89
CA LYS A 469 -23.85 -5.38 -25.15
C LYS A 469 -23.26 -6.03 -23.88
N ARG A 470 -22.05 -6.60 -23.96
CA ARG A 470 -21.35 -7.22 -22.81
C ARG A 470 -20.97 -6.22 -21.72
N ARG A 471 -20.70 -4.95 -22.08
CA ARG A 471 -20.34 -3.89 -21.12
C ARG A 471 -21.53 -3.43 -20.27
N LYS A 472 -22.76 -3.57 -20.76
CA LYS A 472 -23.99 -3.30 -19.99
C LYS A 472 -24.35 -4.49 -19.09
N SER A 473 -23.56 -4.71 -18.05
CA SER A 473 -23.78 -5.77 -17.07
C SER A 473 -23.82 -5.20 -15.67
N TRP A 474 -24.85 -5.57 -14.89
CA TRP A 474 -24.94 -5.20 -13.48
C TRP A 474 -23.70 -5.63 -12.69
N GLN A 475 -23.14 -6.78 -13.04
CA GLN A 475 -21.91 -7.27 -12.44
C GLN A 475 -20.71 -6.35 -12.70
N ASN A 476 -20.62 -5.79 -13.91
CA ASN A 476 -19.56 -4.85 -14.27
C ASN A 476 -19.75 -3.49 -13.57
N THR A 477 -20.99 -2.95 -13.60
CA THR A 477 -21.38 -1.73 -12.91
C THR A 477 -21.10 -1.82 -11.41
N TRP A 478 -21.57 -2.88 -10.75
CA TRP A 478 -21.37 -3.08 -9.33
C TRP A 478 -19.91 -3.28 -8.97
N SER A 479 -19.15 -4.06 -9.76
CA SER A 479 -17.71 -4.24 -9.56
C SER A 479 -16.96 -2.92 -9.64
N TYR A 480 -17.34 -2.02 -10.57
CA TYR A 480 -16.72 -0.70 -10.69
C TYR A 480 -17.02 0.18 -9.48
N ILE A 481 -18.29 0.24 -9.07
CA ILE A 481 -18.74 0.98 -7.87
C ILE A 481 -18.04 0.42 -6.62
N ALA A 482 -17.89 -0.90 -6.51
CA ALA A 482 -17.20 -1.55 -5.41
C ALA A 482 -15.70 -1.20 -5.38
N THR A 483 -15.07 -1.06 -6.55
CA THR A 483 -13.67 -0.65 -6.69
C THR A 483 -13.49 0.81 -6.24
N ILE A 484 -14.33 1.73 -6.70
CA ILE A 484 -14.27 3.13 -6.23
C ILE A 484 -14.64 3.25 -4.75
N ARG A 485 -15.56 2.42 -4.25
CA ARG A 485 -15.84 2.30 -2.81
C ARG A 485 -14.59 1.87 -2.03
N LYS A 486 -13.77 0.97 -2.60
CA LYS A 486 -12.48 0.58 -2.00
C LYS A 486 -11.53 1.77 -1.98
N PHE A 487 -11.40 2.54 -3.06
CA PHE A 487 -10.58 3.76 -3.09
C PHE A 487 -11.03 4.81 -2.08
N TRP A 488 -12.34 5.03 -1.95
CA TRP A 488 -12.89 5.90 -0.91
C TRP A 488 -12.56 5.39 0.50
N LYS A 489 -12.67 4.08 0.74
CA LYS A 489 -12.28 3.48 2.03
C LYS A 489 -10.77 3.58 2.30
N MET A 490 -9.94 3.56 1.27
CA MET A 490 -8.48 3.73 1.40
C MET A 490 -8.07 5.19 1.65
N GLY A 491 -8.94 6.16 1.33
CA GLY A 491 -8.61 7.59 1.37
C GLY A 491 -8.05 8.13 0.05
N TYR A 492 -8.08 7.34 -1.02
CA TYR A 492 -7.63 7.77 -2.34
C TYR A 492 -8.66 8.67 -3.04
N SER A 493 -9.93 8.28 -3.00
CA SER A 493 -11.06 9.04 -3.57
C SER A 493 -11.89 9.71 -2.48
N SER A 494 -12.48 10.87 -2.78
CA SER A 494 -13.41 11.53 -1.85
C SER A 494 -14.76 10.80 -1.79
N PHE A 495 -15.58 11.11 -0.78
CA PHE A 495 -16.96 10.61 -0.74
C PHE A 495 -17.78 11.13 -1.93
N ALA A 496 -17.55 12.37 -2.34
CA ALA A 496 -18.19 12.96 -3.50
C ALA A 496 -17.84 12.20 -4.80
N ASP A 497 -16.57 11.81 -4.98
CA ASP A 497 -16.15 10.98 -6.12
C ASP A 497 -16.88 9.63 -6.13
N TYR A 498 -16.99 8.97 -4.99
CA TYR A 498 -17.70 7.70 -4.87
C TYR A 498 -19.19 7.83 -5.22
N VAL A 499 -19.88 8.84 -4.68
CA VAL A 499 -21.30 9.09 -4.98
C VAL A 499 -21.49 9.44 -6.44
N MET A 500 -20.65 10.33 -6.99
CA MET A 500 -20.70 10.73 -8.40
C MET A 500 -20.54 9.51 -9.32
N VAL A 501 -19.53 8.66 -9.07
CA VAL A 501 -19.32 7.44 -9.87
C VAL A 501 -20.48 6.47 -9.67
N GLY A 502 -20.99 6.31 -8.45
CA GLY A 502 -22.17 5.48 -8.16
C GLY A 502 -23.39 5.88 -8.98
N ILE A 503 -23.71 7.18 -9.00
CA ILE A 503 -24.81 7.74 -9.79
C ILE A 503 -24.55 7.54 -11.29
N ALA A 504 -23.35 7.90 -11.78
CA ALA A 504 -23.00 7.80 -13.18
C ALA A 504 -23.05 6.36 -13.71
N GLN A 505 -22.46 5.41 -12.98
CA GLN A 505 -22.44 3.99 -13.34
C GLN A 505 -23.84 3.37 -13.29
N THR A 506 -24.64 3.71 -12.28
CA THR A 506 -26.03 3.25 -12.19
C THR A 506 -26.88 3.85 -13.32
N GLY A 507 -26.72 5.14 -13.62
CA GLY A 507 -27.37 5.80 -14.75
C GLY A 507 -27.02 5.17 -16.09
N MET A 508 -25.73 4.90 -16.34
CA MET A 508 -25.26 4.21 -17.55
C MET A 508 -25.83 2.79 -17.67
N TYR A 509 -26.06 2.11 -16.55
CA TYR A 509 -26.69 0.79 -16.53
C TYR A 509 -28.21 0.84 -16.82
N LEU A 510 -28.92 1.83 -16.28
CA LEU A 510 -30.37 1.96 -16.51
C LEU A 510 -30.69 2.49 -17.92
N MET A 511 -29.77 3.25 -18.51
CA MET A 511 -29.95 3.88 -19.82
C MET A 511 -30.17 2.86 -20.96
N PRO A 512 -31.10 3.10 -21.91
CA PRO A 512 -31.25 2.26 -23.10
C PRO A 512 -29.96 2.21 -23.94
N VAL A 513 -29.65 1.05 -24.53
CA VAL A 513 -28.39 0.81 -25.26
C VAL A 513 -28.16 1.84 -26.38
N LYS A 514 -29.23 2.27 -27.08
CA LYS A 514 -29.15 3.29 -28.13
C LYS A 514 -28.64 4.65 -27.60
N VAL A 515 -29.12 5.07 -26.43
CA VAL A 515 -28.71 6.32 -25.79
C VAL A 515 -27.30 6.18 -25.21
N GLN A 516 -26.99 5.01 -24.63
CA GLN A 516 -25.65 4.71 -24.13
C GLN A 516 -24.58 4.79 -25.22
N ASN A 517 -24.86 4.20 -26.40
CA ASN A 517 -23.97 4.27 -27.57
C ASN A 517 -23.77 5.71 -28.07
N PHE A 518 -24.84 6.51 -28.07
CA PHE A 518 -24.74 7.93 -28.40
C PHE A 518 -23.82 8.69 -27.43
N VAL A 519 -24.00 8.49 -26.11
CA VAL A 519 -23.15 9.11 -25.08
C VAL A 519 -21.70 8.67 -25.23
N TYR A 520 -21.45 7.38 -25.47
CA TYR A 520 -20.09 6.86 -25.66
C TYR A 520 -19.41 7.49 -26.87
N LYS A 521 -20.07 7.52 -28.04
CA LYS A 521 -19.51 8.07 -29.28
C LYS A 521 -19.33 9.58 -29.23
N LYS A 522 -20.17 10.31 -28.50
CA LYS A 522 -20.16 11.78 -28.50
C LYS A 522 -19.29 12.40 -27.40
N PHE A 523 -19.15 11.75 -26.24
CA PHE A 523 -18.53 12.35 -25.07
C PHE A 523 -17.37 11.55 -24.46
N LEU A 524 -17.28 10.25 -24.73
CA LEU A 524 -16.29 9.36 -24.08
C LEU A 524 -15.25 8.79 -25.04
N ARG A 525 -15.47 8.96 -26.34
CA ARG A 525 -14.57 8.56 -27.43
C ARG A 525 -14.46 9.73 -28.39
N LYS A 526 -13.26 9.96 -28.93
CA LYS A 526 -13.03 10.95 -29.97
C LYS A 526 -13.05 10.30 -31.34
#